data_AF-A0A846YLX2-F1
#
_entry.id   AF-A0A846YLX2-F1
#
_cell.length_a   1.000
_cell.length_b   1.000
_cell.length_c   1.000
_cell.angle_alpha   90.00
_cell.angle_beta   90.00
_cell.angle_gamma   90.00
#
_symmetry.space_group_name_H-M   'P 1'
#
loop_
_entity.id
_entity.type
_entity.pdbx_description
1 polymer ?
#
loop_
_entity_poly.entity_id
_entity_poly.type
_entity_poly.pdbx_seq_one_letter_code
_entity_poly.pdbx_strand_id
1 'polypeptide(L)'
;MTIAVHPSVDTDWTQWHSRYSTRLHSAHRETVPLARHILGESPEQVPGIPGTWWVVNGRVFIAAKPGDRLDHDGARIAGIEILDPVDGAPGLILRHDDHALEVLRQGERTMIHVHAPLV
;
A
#
# COMPACT_ATOMS: atom_id res chain seq x y z
N MET A 1 33.50 14.97 -11.76
CA MET A 1 32.68 13.83 -12.22
C MET A 1 32.00 13.26 -10.99
N THR A 2 30.72 13.58 -10.77
CA THR A 2 29.99 13.12 -9.59
C THR A 2 29.22 11.86 -9.98
N ILE A 3 29.59 10.72 -9.39
CA ILE A 3 28.84 9.48 -9.56
C ILE A 3 27.59 9.61 -8.70
N ALA A 4 26.41 9.68 -9.32
CA ALA A 4 25.15 9.55 -8.59
C ALA A 4 25.08 8.11 -8.07
N VAL A 5 25.23 7.94 -6.75
CA VAL A 5 24.89 6.68 -6.09
C VAL A 5 23.38 6.56 -6.15
N HIS A 6 22.87 5.71 -7.05
CA HIS A 6 21.48 5.31 -7.03
C HIS A 6 21.30 4.37 -5.84
N PRO A 7 20.36 4.64 -4.91
CA PRO A 7 20.06 3.68 -3.85
C PRO A 7 19.67 2.35 -4.50
N SER A 8 20.14 1.24 -3.92
CA SER A 8 19.57 -0.06 -4.29
C SER A 8 18.06 -0.03 -4.03
N VAL A 9 17.28 -0.77 -4.82
CA VAL A 9 15.80 -0.79 -4.73
C VAL A 9 15.33 -1.05 -3.29
N ASP A 10 16.01 -1.94 -2.57
CA ASP A 10 15.76 -2.23 -1.15
C ASP A 10 15.98 -1.03 -0.22
N THR A 11 16.99 -0.19 -0.51
CA THR A 11 17.31 1.00 0.29
C THR A 11 16.30 2.12 0.04
N ASP A 12 15.90 2.31 -1.22
CA ASP A 12 14.88 3.29 -1.60
C ASP A 12 13.52 2.97 -0.97
N TRP A 13 13.06 1.72 -1.10
CA TRP A 13 11.84 1.25 -0.46
C TRP A 13 11.90 1.45 1.06
N THR A 14 12.96 0.97 1.71
CA THR A 14 13.09 1.06 3.18
C THR A 14 13.00 2.50 3.67
N GLN A 15 13.71 3.43 3.00
CA GLN A 15 13.69 4.84 3.38
C GLN A 15 12.33 5.49 3.12
N TRP A 16 11.69 5.17 2.00
CA TRP A 16 10.33 5.63 1.69
C TRP A 16 9.31 5.10 2.70
N HIS A 17 9.31 3.79 2.94
CA HIS A 17 8.38 3.11 3.83
C HIS A 17 8.54 3.63 5.25
N SER A 18 9.77 3.75 5.76
CA SER A 18 10.04 4.31 7.09
C SER A 18 9.46 5.73 7.24
N ARG A 19 9.67 6.62 6.26
CA ARG A 19 9.09 7.98 6.28
C ARG A 19 7.55 7.95 6.32
N TYR A 20 6.93 7.10 5.50
CA TYR A 20 5.48 6.95 5.47
C TYR A 20 4.91 6.37 6.75
N SER A 21 5.49 5.28 7.26
CA SER A 21 5.10 4.68 8.53
C SER A 21 5.20 5.70 9.66
N THR A 22 6.30 6.46 9.75
CA THR A 22 6.43 7.51 10.77
C THR A 22 5.36 8.58 10.63
N ARG A 23 5.05 9.04 9.41
CA ARG A 23 4.00 10.04 9.20
C ARG A 23 2.62 9.53 9.59
N LEU A 24 2.27 8.29 9.25
CA LEU A 24 0.96 7.70 9.55
C LEU A 24 0.74 7.46 11.06
N HIS A 25 1.81 7.18 11.80
CA HIS A 25 1.77 6.94 13.24
C HIS A 25 2.04 8.18 14.10
N SER A 26 2.25 9.35 13.47
CA SER A 26 2.45 10.59 14.20
C SER A 26 1.20 10.97 15.00
N ALA A 27 1.36 11.28 16.28
CA ALA A 27 0.28 11.82 17.12
C ALA A 27 -0.30 13.14 16.57
N HIS A 28 0.48 13.87 15.76
CA HIS A 28 0.07 15.09 15.08
C HIS A 28 -0.11 14.85 13.58
N ARG A 29 -0.63 13.69 13.19
CA ARG A 29 -0.88 13.39 11.78
C ARG A 29 -1.85 14.42 11.21
N GLU A 30 -1.36 15.18 10.23
CA GLU A 30 -2.17 16.20 9.55
C GLU A 30 -2.91 15.64 8.32
N THR A 31 -2.53 14.44 7.85
CA THR A 31 -3.00 13.92 6.55
C THR A 31 -4.20 12.98 6.71
N VAL A 32 -5.37 13.41 6.26
CA VAL A 32 -6.54 12.54 6.03
C VAL A 32 -6.32 11.75 4.73
N PRO A 33 -6.78 10.48 4.61
CA PRO A 33 -6.71 9.77 3.33
C PRO A 33 -7.44 10.55 2.23
N LEU A 34 -6.84 10.60 1.03
CA LEU A 34 -7.45 11.18 -0.17
C LEU A 34 -8.69 10.40 -0.61
N ALA A 35 -8.65 9.08 -0.45
CA ALA A 35 -9.76 8.20 -0.73
C ALA A 35 -9.78 7.01 0.23
N ARG A 36 -10.96 6.42 0.40
CA ARG A 36 -11.19 5.22 1.20
C ARG A 36 -12.10 4.27 0.45
N HIS A 37 -11.68 3.02 0.31
CA HIS A 37 -12.42 1.98 -0.38
C HIS A 37 -12.59 0.78 0.54
N ILE A 38 -13.82 0.28 0.70
CA ILE A 38 -14.09 -0.98 1.39
C ILE A 38 -13.98 -2.08 0.33
N LEU A 39 -13.24 -3.15 0.65
CA LEU A 39 -13.07 -4.29 -0.25
C LEU A 39 -14.17 -5.33 -0.02
N GLY A 40 -14.69 -5.88 -1.11
CA GLY A 40 -15.58 -7.03 -1.10
C GLY A 40 -14.87 -8.38 -1.26
N GLU A 41 -15.66 -9.45 -1.18
CA GLU A 41 -15.18 -10.83 -1.43
C GLU A 41 -15.06 -11.16 -2.93
N SER A 42 -15.73 -10.39 -3.78
CA SER A 42 -15.67 -10.56 -5.23
C SER A 42 -14.48 -9.79 -5.82
N PRO A 43 -13.71 -10.39 -6.75
CA PRO A 43 -12.64 -9.68 -7.47
C PRO A 43 -13.16 -8.44 -8.18
N GLU A 44 -12.61 -7.27 -7.82
CA GLU A 44 -13.02 -5.99 -8.40
C GLU A 44 -11.84 -5.04 -8.65
N GLN A 45 -12.04 -4.11 -9.59
CA GLN A 45 -11.14 -2.97 -9.78
C GLN A 45 -11.57 -1.85 -8.85
N VAL A 46 -10.62 -1.29 -8.10
CA VAL A 46 -10.88 -0.18 -7.19
C VAL A 46 -10.57 1.14 -7.92
N PRO A 47 -11.49 2.13 -7.94
CA PRO A 47 -11.26 3.37 -8.68
C PRO A 47 -9.97 4.08 -8.26
N GLY A 48 -9.09 4.34 -9.23
CA GLY A 48 -7.81 5.03 -8.99
C GLY A 48 -6.68 4.15 -8.41
N ILE A 49 -6.93 2.85 -8.24
CA ILE A 49 -5.94 1.89 -7.74
C ILE A 49 -5.79 0.77 -8.78
N PRO A 50 -4.57 0.49 -9.28
CA PRO A 50 -4.39 -0.54 -10.30
C PRO A 50 -4.53 -1.95 -9.69
N GLY A 51 -4.61 -2.95 -10.57
CA GLY A 51 -4.83 -4.33 -10.17
C GLY A 51 -6.29 -4.67 -9.88
N THR A 52 -6.51 -5.92 -9.46
CA THR A 52 -7.81 -6.44 -9.03
C THR A 52 -7.69 -6.91 -7.58
N TRP A 53 -8.67 -6.56 -6.76
CA TRP A 53 -8.62 -6.70 -5.31
C TRP A 53 -9.83 -7.48 -4.81
N TRP A 54 -9.63 -8.32 -3.81
CA TRP A 54 -10.72 -8.98 -3.09
C TRP A 54 -10.26 -9.49 -1.73
N VAL A 55 -11.22 -9.84 -0.88
CA VAL A 55 -10.99 -10.38 0.46
C VAL A 55 -11.43 -11.84 0.53
N VAL A 56 -10.60 -12.69 1.16
CA VAL A 56 -11.00 -14.05 1.55
C VAL A 56 -10.55 -14.29 2.98
N ASN A 57 -11.50 -14.59 3.87
CA ASN A 57 -11.24 -14.81 5.31
C ASN A 57 -10.41 -13.67 5.94
N GLY A 58 -10.71 -12.44 5.55
CA GLY A 58 -10.01 -11.22 5.98
C GLY A 58 -8.65 -10.96 5.32
N ARG A 59 -8.07 -11.91 4.59
CA ARG A 59 -6.85 -11.70 3.81
C ARG A 59 -7.18 -10.97 2.52
N VAL A 60 -6.33 -10.05 2.12
CA VAL A 60 -6.48 -9.30 0.86
C VAL A 60 -5.67 -9.97 -0.22
N PHE A 61 -6.31 -10.26 -1.33
CA PHE A 61 -5.67 -10.76 -2.53
C PHE A 61 -5.58 -9.64 -3.54
N ILE A 62 -4.43 -9.54 -4.19
CA ILE A 62 -4.14 -8.55 -5.23
C ILE A 62 -3.67 -9.30 -6.45
N ALA A 63 -4.40 -9.19 -7.56
CA ALA A 63 -3.89 -9.57 -8.86
C ALA A 63 -3.38 -8.33 -9.60
N ALA A 64 -2.08 -8.25 -9.83
CA ALA A 64 -1.47 -7.11 -10.53
C ALA A 64 -0.43 -7.57 -11.55
N LYS A 65 -0.23 -6.74 -12.57
CA LYS A 65 0.81 -6.92 -13.59
C LYS A 65 2.03 -6.07 -13.21
N PRO A 66 3.25 -6.42 -13.67
CA PRO A 66 4.43 -5.58 -13.44
C PRO A 66 4.25 -4.11 -13.87
N GLY A 67 3.45 -3.86 -14.91
CA GLY A 67 3.14 -2.52 -15.42
C GLY A 67 2.20 -1.70 -14.53
N ASP A 68 1.52 -2.32 -13.56
CA ASP A 68 0.63 -1.66 -12.60
C ASP A 68 1.41 -0.90 -11.52
N ARG A 69 2.73 -1.13 -11.42
CA ARG A 69 3.64 -0.36 -10.56
C ARG A 69 3.26 -0.36 -9.08
N LEU A 70 2.71 -1.48 -8.61
CA LEU A 70 2.48 -1.77 -7.20
C LEU A 70 3.70 -2.46 -6.59
N ASP A 71 4.28 -1.83 -5.57
CA ASP A 71 5.37 -2.41 -4.79
C ASP A 71 4.89 -2.72 -3.35
N HIS A 72 5.26 -3.89 -2.84
CA HIS A 72 5.05 -4.32 -1.45
C HIS A 72 6.35 -4.95 -0.94
N ASP A 73 6.78 -4.59 0.27
CA ASP A 73 8.07 -5.02 0.85
C ASP A 73 9.28 -4.89 -0.10
N GLY A 74 9.29 -3.83 -0.91
CA GLY A 74 10.36 -3.52 -1.86
C GLY A 74 10.32 -4.32 -3.16
N ALA A 75 9.38 -5.25 -3.29
CA ALA A 75 9.19 -6.06 -4.48
C ALA A 75 8.00 -5.57 -5.33
N ARG A 76 8.21 -5.54 -6.66
CA ARG A 76 7.12 -5.31 -7.62
C ARG A 76 6.17 -6.51 -7.61
N ILE A 77 4.89 -6.25 -7.36
CA ILE A 77 3.86 -7.27 -7.50
C ILE A 77 3.70 -7.65 -8.97
N ALA A 78 3.81 -8.95 -9.24
CA ALA A 78 3.70 -9.54 -10.57
C ALA A 78 2.98 -10.89 -10.48
N GLY A 79 1.65 -10.87 -10.55
CA GLY A 79 0.78 -12.02 -10.31
C GLY A 79 -0.11 -11.79 -9.10
N ILE A 80 -0.22 -12.78 -8.23
CA ILE A 80 -1.02 -12.72 -7.01
C ILE A 80 -0.13 -12.41 -5.81
N GLU A 81 -0.47 -11.35 -5.09
CA GLU A 81 0.07 -11.05 -3.75
C GLU A 81 -1.04 -11.24 -2.70
N ILE A 82 -0.68 -11.73 -1.52
CA ILE A 82 -1.61 -11.92 -0.40
C ILE A 82 -1.13 -11.09 0.79
N LEU A 83 -1.98 -10.18 1.24
CA LEU A 83 -1.76 -9.40 2.45
C LEU A 83 -2.61 -9.95 3.59
N ASP A 84 -2.05 -9.96 4.80
CA ASP A 84 -2.75 -10.39 6.02
C ASP A 84 -2.84 -9.22 7.02
N PRO A 85 -3.71 -8.22 6.77
CA PRO A 85 -3.88 -7.11 7.69
C PRO A 85 -4.51 -7.60 9.00
N VAL A 86 -3.86 -7.28 10.12
CA VAL A 86 -4.33 -7.65 11.46
C VAL A 86 -5.30 -6.60 11.98
N ASP A 87 -6.43 -7.03 12.53
CA ASP A 87 -7.44 -6.13 13.09
C ASP A 87 -6.87 -5.28 14.23
N GLY A 88 -7.12 -3.97 14.18
CA GLY A 88 -6.62 -3.00 15.16
C GLY A 88 -5.10 -2.75 15.12
N ALA A 89 -4.35 -3.43 14.26
CA ALA A 89 -2.95 -3.16 14.01
C ALA A 89 -2.79 -2.03 12.97
N PRO A 90 -1.59 -1.42 12.89
CA PRO A 90 -1.22 -0.60 11.74
C PRO A 90 -1.50 -1.28 10.41
N GLY A 91 -1.97 -0.52 9.42
CA GLY A 91 -2.17 -1.03 8.08
C GLY A 91 -0.86 -1.41 7.38
N LEU A 92 -0.96 -2.35 6.46
CA LEU A 92 0.12 -2.74 5.55
C LEU A 92 0.24 -1.71 4.43
N ILE A 93 1.46 -1.27 4.13
CA ILE A 93 1.68 -0.17 3.18
C ILE A 93 2.22 -0.70 1.87
N LEU A 94 1.54 -0.36 0.78
CA LEU A 94 2.00 -0.56 -0.59
C LEU A 94 2.33 0.78 -1.22
N ARG A 95 3.30 0.78 -2.14
CA ARG A 95 3.61 1.95 -2.96
C ARG A 95 2.96 1.79 -4.32
N HIS A 96 2.27 2.84 -4.76
CA HIS A 96 1.81 3.00 -6.13
C HIS A 96 2.33 4.35 -6.64
N ASP A 97 3.36 4.31 -7.48
CA ASP A 97 4.14 5.49 -7.86
C ASP A 97 4.64 6.28 -6.64
N ASP A 98 4.16 7.51 -6.43
CA ASP A 98 4.48 8.39 -5.30
C ASP A 98 3.44 8.35 -4.17
N HIS A 99 2.36 7.60 -4.36
CA HIS A 99 1.29 7.44 -3.38
C HIS A 99 1.53 6.21 -2.49
N ALA A 100 1.06 6.30 -1.24
CA ALA A 100 0.98 5.16 -0.34
C ALA A 100 -0.46 4.64 -0.29
N LEU A 101 -0.62 3.33 -0.43
CA LEU A 101 -1.86 2.61 -0.21
C LEU A 101 -1.73 1.87 1.11
N GLU A 102 -2.56 2.23 2.10
CA GLU A 102 -2.60 1.54 3.38
C GLU A 102 -3.78 0.56 3.38
N VAL A 103 -3.48 -0.73 3.52
CA VAL A 103 -4.46 -1.82 3.62
C VAL A 103 -4.61 -2.19 5.09
N LEU A 104 -5.81 -2.01 5.64
CA LEU A 104 -6.06 -2.27 7.05
C LEU A 104 -7.37 -3.01 7.27
N ARG A 105 -7.46 -3.65 8.44
CA ARG A 105 -8.67 -4.31 8.90
C ARG A 105 -9.22 -3.57 10.14
N GLN A 106 -10.53 -3.37 10.13
CA GLN A 106 -11.27 -2.84 11.27
C GLN A 106 -12.54 -3.68 11.47
N GLY A 107 -12.51 -4.58 12.45
CA GLY A 107 -13.51 -5.63 12.61
C GLY A 107 -13.62 -6.50 11.35
N GLU A 108 -14.85 -6.68 10.85
CA GLU A 108 -15.13 -7.48 9.64
C GLU A 108 -14.81 -6.73 8.32
N ARG A 109 -14.41 -5.46 8.38
CA ARG A 109 -14.19 -4.65 7.18
C ARG A 109 -12.70 -4.57 6.88
N THR A 110 -12.36 -4.84 5.62
CA THR A 110 -11.02 -4.56 5.09
C THR A 110 -11.10 -3.40 4.12
N MET A 111 -10.17 -2.47 4.24
CA MET A 111 -10.21 -1.19 3.53
C MET A 111 -8.86 -0.85 2.91
N ILE A 112 -8.90 -0.10 1.82
CA ILE A 112 -7.74 0.60 1.27
C ILE A 112 -7.90 2.09 1.53
N HIS A 113 -6.91 2.69 2.18
CA HIS A 113 -6.75 4.13 2.28
C HIS A 113 -5.70 4.60 1.28
N VAL A 114 -6.04 5.58 0.46
CA VAL A 114 -5.10 6.22 -0.46
C VAL A 114 -4.55 7.48 0.21
N HIS A 115 -3.24 7.58 0.32
CA HIS A 115 -2.56 8.72 0.95
C HIS A 115 -1.82 9.55 -0.10
N ALA A 116 -1.78 10.86 0.15
CA ALA A 116 -1.04 11.78 -0.69
C ALA A 116 0.49 11.48 -0.67
N PRO A 117 1.22 11.92 -1.69
CA PRO A 117 2.68 11.95 -1.70
C PRO A 117 3.24 12.70 -0.48
N LEU A 118 4.37 12.24 0.06
CA LEU A 118 5.15 13.05 0.99
C LEU A 118 5.85 14.18 0.20
N VAL A 119 5.67 15.41 0.67
CA VAL A 119 6.39 16.60 0.17
C VAL A 119 7.78 16.73 0.78
#